data_AF-A0A7T6Z6X4-F1
#
_entry.id   AF-A0A7T6Z6X4-F1
#
_cell.length_a   1.000
_cell.length_b   1.000
_cell.length_c   1.000
_cell.angle_alpha   90.00
_cell.angle_beta   90.00
_cell.angle_gamma   90.00
#
_symmetry.space_group_name_H-M   'P 1'
#
loop_
_entity.id
_entity.type
_entity.pdbx_description
1 polymer ?
#
loop_
_entity_poly.entity_id
_entity_poly.type
_entity_poly.pdbx_seq_one_letter_code
_entity_poly.pdbx_strand_id
1 'polypeptide(L)'
;MKNREKKWGEFIQENGRFFQEPVIQTFLAVDDHWDLLKAAIEQNDLWASDQLDQRFEVYYLRVRMMRYIATLTRLYVNTYDQSKRKQRAMLTLDKSVGTEGEEEPKRGDLIPSSEPPLDDAIVREVQGLLPTENMQQTYKTFSDTRKNVMHFYTFDHLNDHEISEKLNCTPQNVSKTKRRAFAQLRGE
;
A
#
# COMPACT_ATOMS: atom_id res chain seq x y z
N MET A 1 35.11 -7.24 -53.40
CA MET A 1 34.02 -7.82 -52.59
C MET A 1 34.35 -9.29 -52.36
N LYS A 2 34.83 -9.67 -51.17
CA LYS A 2 35.15 -11.08 -50.87
C LYS A 2 33.87 -11.75 -50.37
N ASN A 3 33.15 -12.41 -51.28
CA ASN A 3 32.08 -13.32 -50.92
C ASN A 3 32.75 -14.56 -50.30
N ARG A 4 32.89 -14.58 -48.97
CA ARG A 4 33.29 -15.82 -48.28
C ARG A 4 32.00 -16.62 -48.13
N GLU A 5 31.87 -17.69 -48.90
CA GLU A 5 30.92 -18.76 -48.62
C GLU A 5 31.18 -19.22 -47.18
N LYS A 6 30.33 -18.79 -46.23
CA LYS A 6 30.44 -19.26 -44.85
C LYS A 6 29.95 -20.69 -44.83
N LYS A 7 30.84 -21.63 -44.53
CA LYS A 7 30.47 -23.03 -44.36
C LYS A 7 29.59 -23.16 -43.12
N TRP A 8 28.56 -23.99 -43.20
CA TRP A 8 27.59 -24.21 -42.12
C TRP A 8 28.22 -24.44 -40.75
N GLY A 9 29.27 -25.26 -40.66
CA GLY A 9 29.95 -25.57 -39.40
C GLY A 9 30.60 -24.35 -38.74
N GLU A 10 31.18 -23.44 -39.53
CA GLU A 10 31.77 -22.20 -39.01
C GLU A 10 30.68 -21.26 -38.50
N PHE A 11 29.56 -21.16 -39.23
CA PHE A 11 28.42 -20.34 -38.83
C PHE A 11 27.83 -20.76 -37.48
N ILE A 12 27.62 -22.07 -37.28
CA ILE A 12 27.09 -22.61 -36.02
C ILE A 12 28.05 -22.33 -34.86
N GLN A 13 29.35 -22.52 -35.07
CA GLN A 13 30.37 -22.30 -34.04
C GLN A 13 30.48 -20.82 -33.65
N GLU A 14 30.49 -19.91 -34.64
CA GLU A 14 30.53 -18.46 -34.41
C GLU A 14 29.30 -17.96 -33.64
N ASN A 15 28.13 -18.58 -33.88
CA ASN A 15 26.85 -18.15 -33.33
C ASN A 15 26.32 -19.08 -32.22
N GLY A 16 27.18 -19.82 -31.53
CA GLY A 16 26.75 -20.84 -30.57
C GLY A 16 25.76 -20.36 -29.50
N ARG A 17 25.88 -19.11 -29.03
CA ARG A 17 24.92 -18.52 -28.07
C ARG A 17 23.52 -18.35 -28.66
N PHE A 18 23.42 -17.97 -29.92
CA PHE A 18 22.13 -17.80 -30.61
C PHE A 18 21.37 -19.12 -30.67
N PHE A 19 22.06 -20.22 -30.96
CA PHE A 19 21.45 -21.57 -31.00
C PHE A 19 21.16 -22.17 -29.63
N GLN A 20 21.62 -21.54 -28.54
CA GLN A 20 21.25 -21.94 -27.17
C GLN A 20 19.95 -21.28 -26.71
N GLU A 21 19.49 -20.23 -27.39
CA GLU A 21 18.25 -19.56 -27.03
C GLU A 21 17.05 -20.50 -27.23
N PRO A 22 16.22 -20.74 -26.20
CA PRO A 22 15.12 -21.71 -26.28
C PRO A 22 14.15 -21.41 -27.43
N VAL A 23 13.85 -20.14 -27.68
CA VAL A 23 12.97 -19.68 -28.76
C VAL A 23 13.52 -20.11 -30.12
N ILE A 24 14.83 -20.01 -30.32
CA ILE A 24 15.52 -20.40 -31.55
C ILE A 24 15.53 -21.92 -31.68
N GLN A 25 15.82 -22.66 -30.61
CA GLN A 25 15.78 -24.12 -30.62
C GLN A 25 14.40 -24.66 -30.98
N THR A 26 13.34 -24.11 -30.37
CA THR A 26 11.98 -24.54 -30.67
C THR A 26 11.50 -24.11 -32.04
N PHE A 27 12.01 -22.99 -32.58
CA PHE A 27 11.74 -22.61 -33.96
C PHE A 27 12.41 -23.56 -34.95
N LEU A 28 13.68 -23.88 -34.73
CA LEU A 28 14.46 -24.74 -35.62
C LEU A 28 14.13 -26.23 -35.45
N ALA A 29 13.44 -26.64 -34.40
CA ALA A 29 13.00 -28.04 -34.22
C ALA A 29 12.04 -28.54 -35.33
N VAL A 30 11.54 -27.65 -36.19
CA VAL A 30 10.80 -28.00 -37.41
C VAL A 30 11.80 -28.22 -38.53
N ASP A 31 11.86 -29.44 -39.07
CA ASP A 31 12.89 -29.88 -40.03
C ASP A 31 13.06 -28.91 -41.22
N ASP A 32 11.96 -28.43 -41.81
CA ASP A 32 11.98 -27.47 -42.91
C ASP A 32 12.73 -26.16 -42.61
N HIS A 33 12.78 -25.72 -41.34
CA HIS A 33 13.43 -24.46 -40.96
C HIS A 33 14.96 -24.58 -40.94
N TRP A 34 15.49 -25.77 -40.60
CA TRP A 34 16.93 -26.02 -40.70
C TRP A 34 17.42 -25.99 -42.13
N ASP A 35 16.65 -26.57 -43.05
CA ASP A 35 17.00 -26.60 -44.47
C ASP A 35 16.99 -25.20 -45.10
N LEU A 36 15.98 -24.39 -44.77
CA LEU A 36 15.91 -22.99 -45.20
C LEU A 36 17.07 -22.15 -44.66
N LEU A 37 17.41 -22.32 -43.38
CA LEU A 37 18.53 -21.62 -42.76
C LEU A 37 19.87 -22.02 -43.40
N LYS A 38 20.06 -23.31 -43.66
CA LYS A 38 21.28 -23.81 -44.30
C LYS A 38 21.39 -23.32 -45.76
N ALA A 39 20.31 -23.33 -46.52
CA ALA A 39 20.27 -22.81 -47.89
C ALA A 39 20.58 -21.30 -47.93
N ALA A 40 19.99 -20.51 -47.01
CA ALA A 40 20.27 -19.08 -46.90
C ALA A 40 21.75 -18.79 -46.62
N ILE A 41 22.42 -19.62 -45.80
CA ILE A 41 23.82 -19.40 -45.40
C ILE A 41 24.81 -19.94 -46.43
N GLU A 42 24.66 -21.18 -46.87
CA GLU A 42 25.63 -21.83 -47.75
C GLU A 42 25.48 -21.39 -49.22
N GLN A 43 24.24 -21.14 -49.66
CA GLN A 43 23.93 -20.84 -51.07
C GLN A 43 23.62 -19.36 -51.30
N ASN A 44 23.56 -18.54 -50.24
CA ASN A 44 23.05 -17.17 -50.29
C ASN A 44 21.66 -17.07 -50.96
N ASP A 45 20.81 -18.08 -50.71
CA ASP A 45 19.46 -18.11 -51.26
C ASP A 45 18.57 -17.07 -50.57
N LEU A 46 18.27 -15.99 -51.31
CA LEU A 46 17.43 -14.89 -50.85
C LEU A 46 15.97 -15.33 -50.61
N TRP A 47 15.46 -16.28 -51.39
CA TRP A 47 14.11 -16.80 -51.20
C TRP A 47 14.03 -17.63 -49.92
N ALA A 48 15.04 -18.48 -49.68
CA ALA A 48 15.12 -19.24 -48.44
C ALA A 48 15.22 -18.32 -47.21
N SER A 49 15.99 -17.23 -47.31
CA SER A 49 16.11 -16.22 -46.25
C SER A 49 14.76 -15.54 -45.96
N ASP A 50 14.09 -15.01 -46.99
CA ASP A 50 12.79 -14.32 -46.83
C ASP A 50 11.71 -15.26 -46.29
N GLN A 51 11.68 -16.51 -46.75
CA GLN A 51 10.78 -17.53 -46.20
C GLN A 51 11.07 -17.86 -44.74
N LEU A 52 12.34 -17.96 -44.36
CA LEU A 52 12.72 -18.20 -42.97
C LEU A 52 12.28 -17.04 -42.07
N ASP A 53 12.49 -15.81 -42.51
CA ASP A 53 12.10 -14.59 -41.78
C ASP A 53 10.57 -14.52 -41.59
N GLN A 54 9.78 -14.73 -42.65
CA GLN A 54 8.33 -14.75 -42.56
C GLN A 54 7.82 -15.83 -41.60
N ARG A 55 8.41 -17.03 -41.65
CA ARG A 55 8.06 -18.13 -40.73
C ARG A 55 8.43 -17.78 -39.29
N PHE A 56 9.59 -17.15 -39.08
CA PHE A 56 10.03 -16.73 -37.76
C PHE A 56 9.13 -15.64 -37.18
N GLU A 57 8.72 -14.64 -37.97
CA GLU A 57 7.81 -13.59 -37.54
C GLU A 57 6.48 -14.16 -37.03
N VAL A 58 5.87 -15.07 -37.79
CA VAL A 58 4.61 -15.72 -37.40
C VAL A 58 4.80 -16.56 -36.13
N TYR A 59 5.88 -17.33 -36.06
CA TYR A 59 6.20 -18.14 -34.89
C TYR A 59 6.41 -17.27 -33.64
N TYR A 60 7.25 -16.24 -33.74
CA TYR A 60 7.59 -15.36 -32.63
C TYR A 60 6.38 -14.55 -32.15
N LEU A 61 5.50 -14.14 -33.07
CA LEU A 61 4.24 -13.50 -32.72
C LEU A 61 3.37 -14.42 -31.85
N ARG A 62 3.26 -15.71 -32.20
CA ARG A 62 2.51 -16.71 -31.40
C ARG A 62 3.10 -16.86 -30.01
N VAL A 63 4.43 -16.98 -29.89
CA VAL A 63 5.13 -17.05 -28.59
C VAL A 63 4.83 -15.82 -27.74
N ARG A 64 4.93 -14.63 -28.34
CA ARG A 64 4.66 -13.36 -27.66
C ARG A 64 3.20 -13.24 -27.23
N MET A 65 2.25 -13.66 -28.06
CA MET A 65 0.82 -13.68 -27.73
C MET A 65 0.53 -14.63 -26.57
N MET A 66 1.07 -15.85 -26.59
CA MET A 66 0.89 -16.80 -25.47
C MET A 66 1.43 -16.24 -24.16
N ARG A 67 2.64 -15.67 -24.18
CA ARG A 67 3.23 -15.01 -23.01
C ARG A 67 2.37 -13.84 -22.50
N TYR A 68 1.85 -13.04 -23.43
CA TYR A 68 0.98 -11.91 -23.09
C TYR A 68 -0.33 -12.37 -22.43
N ILE A 69 -1.01 -13.36 -23.01
CA ILE A 69 -2.24 -13.94 -22.45
C ILE A 69 -1.98 -14.52 -21.08
N ALA A 70 -0.92 -15.33 -20.90
CA ALA A 70 -0.58 -15.91 -19.60
C ALA A 70 -0.34 -14.83 -18.53
N THR A 71 0.32 -13.73 -18.91
CA THR A 71 0.57 -12.58 -18.02
C THR A 71 -0.73 -11.89 -17.63
N LEU A 72 -1.62 -11.63 -18.60
CA LEU A 72 -2.94 -11.04 -18.37
C LEU A 72 -3.81 -11.92 -17.48
N THR A 73 -3.87 -13.23 -17.74
CA THR A 73 -4.63 -14.18 -16.93
C THR A 73 -4.16 -14.17 -15.49
N ARG A 74 -2.83 -14.21 -15.26
CA ARG A 74 -2.27 -14.13 -13.91
C ARG A 74 -2.65 -12.84 -13.20
N LEU A 75 -2.57 -11.70 -13.90
CA LEU A 75 -2.95 -10.41 -13.35
C LEU A 75 -4.44 -10.38 -12.98
N TYR A 76 -5.30 -10.83 -13.87
CA TYR A 76 -6.74 -10.87 -13.67
C TYR A 76 -7.15 -11.75 -12.48
N VAL A 77 -6.57 -12.95 -12.36
CA VAL A 77 -6.85 -13.84 -11.23
C VAL A 77 -6.43 -13.20 -9.91
N ASN A 78 -5.26 -12.56 -9.87
CA ASN A 78 -4.79 -11.88 -8.65
C ASN A 78 -5.68 -10.70 -8.26
N THR A 79 -6.08 -9.86 -9.22
CA THR A 79 -6.94 -8.70 -8.94
C THR A 79 -8.34 -9.13 -8.52
N TYR A 80 -8.89 -10.16 -9.16
CA TYR A 80 -10.18 -10.74 -8.78
C TYR A 80 -10.15 -11.31 -7.36
N ASP A 81 -9.14 -12.11 -7.01
CA ASP A 81 -9.01 -12.68 -5.67
C ASP A 81 -8.82 -11.59 -4.60
N GLN A 82 -7.99 -10.57 -4.87
CA GLN A 82 -7.84 -9.41 -3.98
C GLN A 82 -9.15 -8.68 -3.76
N SER A 83 -9.91 -8.41 -4.82
CA SER A 83 -11.23 -7.77 -4.73
C SER A 83 -12.21 -8.60 -3.90
N LYS A 84 -12.26 -9.90 -4.14
CA LYS A 84 -13.12 -10.83 -3.42
C LYS A 84 -12.76 -10.92 -1.94
N ARG A 85 -11.47 -10.93 -1.59
CA ARG A 85 -11.00 -10.87 -0.19
C ARG A 85 -11.43 -9.58 0.49
N LYS A 86 -11.30 -8.43 -0.20
CA LYS A 86 -11.75 -7.13 0.32
C LYS A 86 -13.26 -7.11 0.59
N GLN A 87 -14.06 -7.60 -0.36
CA GLN A 87 -15.51 -7.71 -0.21
C GLN A 87 -15.90 -8.64 0.95
N ARG A 88 -15.24 -9.80 1.09
CA ARG A 88 -15.46 -10.72 2.22
C ARG A 88 -15.12 -10.09 3.57
N ALA A 89 -14.05 -9.31 3.65
CA ALA A 89 -13.67 -8.60 4.87
C ALA A 89 -14.75 -7.58 5.26
N MET A 90 -15.27 -6.81 4.31
CA MET A 90 -16.40 -5.88 4.54
C MET A 90 -17.64 -6.61 5.04
N LEU A 91 -18.05 -7.69 4.35
CA LEU A 91 -19.20 -8.51 4.76
C LEU A 91 -19.01 -9.20 6.11
N THR A 92 -17.79 -9.26 6.66
CA THR A 92 -17.53 -9.84 7.98
C THR A 92 -17.76 -8.82 9.10
N LEU A 93 -17.55 -7.52 8.84
CA LEU A 93 -17.88 -6.46 9.80
C LEU A 93 -19.40 -6.32 9.98
N ASP A 94 -20.15 -6.56 8.90
CA ASP A 94 -21.62 -6.49 8.91
C ASP A 94 -22.32 -7.70 9.56
N LYS A 95 -21.57 -8.73 9.99
CA LYS A 95 -22.14 -9.91 10.66
C LYS A 95 -22.43 -9.64 12.13
N SER A 96 -23.55 -10.17 12.61
CA SER A 96 -23.87 -10.25 14.04
C SER A 96 -22.80 -11.02 14.80
N VAL A 97 -22.60 -10.67 16.07
CA VAL A 97 -21.59 -11.27 16.93
C VAL A 97 -22.07 -12.62 17.52
N GLY A 98 -23.38 -12.86 17.59
CA GLY A 98 -23.99 -14.11 18.05
C GLY A 98 -24.86 -14.82 16.99
N THR A 99 -25.50 -15.90 17.45
CA THR A 99 -26.37 -16.78 16.65
C THR A 99 -27.84 -16.41 16.85
N GLU A 100 -28.40 -15.78 15.81
CA GLU A 100 -29.84 -15.59 15.55
C GLU A 100 -30.60 -14.59 16.44
N GLY A 101 -30.75 -13.37 15.92
CA GLY A 101 -31.68 -12.33 16.37
C GLY A 101 -31.45 -11.00 15.64
N GLU A 102 -32.50 -10.28 15.24
CA GLU A 102 -32.41 -9.04 14.44
C GLU A 102 -31.83 -7.83 15.22
N GLU A 103 -31.58 -7.98 16.53
CA GLU A 103 -31.12 -6.90 17.42
C GLU A 103 -29.70 -7.11 17.99
N GLU A 104 -28.89 -8.02 17.43
CA GLU A 104 -27.52 -8.19 17.90
C GLU A 104 -26.54 -7.19 17.27
N PRO A 105 -25.58 -6.65 18.06
CA PRO A 105 -24.57 -5.74 17.55
C PRO A 105 -23.73 -6.40 16.47
N LYS A 106 -23.43 -5.64 15.41
CA LYS A 106 -22.54 -6.09 14.34
C LYS A 106 -21.09 -6.03 14.82
N ARG A 107 -20.22 -6.84 14.22
CA ARG A 107 -18.78 -6.83 14.54
C ARG A 107 -18.14 -5.45 14.34
N GLY A 108 -18.64 -4.65 13.39
CA GLY A 108 -18.22 -3.26 13.21
C GLY A 108 -18.53 -2.35 14.41
N ASP A 109 -19.61 -2.61 15.13
CA ASP A 109 -20.06 -1.80 16.28
C ASP A 109 -19.19 -2.02 17.53
N LEU A 110 -18.41 -3.11 17.55
CA LEU A 110 -17.42 -3.39 18.60
C LEU A 110 -16.11 -2.61 18.41
N ILE A 111 -15.93 -1.90 17.28
CA ILE A 111 -14.75 -1.07 17.04
C ILE A 111 -14.96 0.24 17.82
N PRO A 112 -14.10 0.56 18.80
CA PRO A 112 -14.22 1.81 19.56
C PRO A 112 -14.13 3.01 18.60
N SER A 113 -15.11 3.90 18.63
CA SER A 113 -15.03 5.17 17.89
C SER A 113 -13.88 6.01 18.45
N SER A 114 -13.18 6.71 17.56
CA SER A 114 -12.14 7.67 17.96
C SER A 114 -12.70 8.88 18.71
N GLU A 115 -14.02 9.08 18.64
CA GLU A 115 -14.77 10.10 19.37
C GLU A 115 -15.53 9.41 20.50
N PRO A 116 -15.46 9.91 21.75
CA PRO A 116 -16.19 9.32 22.85
C PRO A 116 -17.72 9.43 22.60
N PRO A 117 -18.50 8.44 23.07
CA PRO A 117 -19.96 8.45 22.92
C PRO A 117 -20.56 9.72 23.55
N LEU A 118 -21.67 10.20 22.97
CA LEU A 118 -22.33 11.45 23.37
C LEU A 118 -22.71 11.48 24.87
N ASP A 119 -22.89 10.32 25.50
CA ASP A 119 -23.17 10.18 26.94
C ASP A 119 -21.96 10.55 27.83
N ASP A 120 -20.73 10.42 27.34
CA ASP A 120 -19.50 10.88 28.02
C ASP A 120 -19.28 12.40 27.89
N ALA A 121 -20.14 13.12 27.15
CA ALA A 121 -20.14 14.57 27.14
C ALA A 121 -20.64 15.17 28.47
N ILE A 122 -21.21 14.34 29.36
CA ILE A 122 -21.71 14.74 30.66
C ILE A 122 -20.51 14.86 31.63
N VAL A 123 -19.99 16.08 31.73
CA VAL A 123 -18.99 16.62 32.68
C VAL A 123 -17.51 16.42 32.31
N ARG A 124 -17.07 17.10 31.24
CA ARG A 124 -15.64 17.45 31.07
C ARG A 124 -15.22 18.66 31.91
N GLU A 125 -15.34 18.54 33.23
CA GLU A 125 -14.81 19.57 34.14
C GLU A 125 -13.53 19.07 34.80
N VAL A 126 -12.46 19.88 34.77
CA VAL A 126 -11.15 19.53 35.37
C VAL A 126 -11.33 19.13 36.83
N GLN A 127 -12.29 19.75 37.54
CA GLN A 127 -12.60 19.44 38.94
C GLN A 127 -13.00 17.97 39.16
N GLY A 128 -13.73 17.36 38.22
CA GLY A 128 -14.17 15.96 38.31
C GLY A 128 -13.03 14.94 38.16
N LEU A 129 -11.90 15.35 37.57
CA LEU A 129 -10.71 14.51 37.42
C LEU A 129 -9.76 14.59 38.63
N LEU A 130 -10.01 15.50 39.58
CA LEU A 130 -9.13 15.69 40.73
C LEU A 130 -9.44 14.66 41.82
N PRO A 131 -8.47 13.78 42.18
CA PRO A 131 -8.72 12.60 42.99
C PRO A 131 -8.95 12.88 44.48
N THR A 132 -8.59 14.06 44.97
CA THR A 132 -8.70 14.41 46.40
C THR A 132 -9.54 15.66 46.61
N GLU A 133 -10.26 15.71 47.73
CA GLU A 133 -11.08 16.85 48.10
C GLU A 133 -10.24 18.14 48.25
N ASN A 134 -9.02 18.03 48.76
CA ASN A 134 -8.09 19.14 48.87
C ASN A 134 -7.72 19.74 47.49
N MET A 135 -7.48 18.89 46.48
CA MET A 135 -7.23 19.35 45.11
C MET A 135 -8.46 20.05 44.52
N GLN A 136 -9.66 19.51 44.75
CA GLN A 136 -10.89 20.13 44.28
C GLN A 136 -11.13 21.49 44.94
N GLN A 137 -10.93 21.61 46.25
CA GLN A 137 -11.02 22.88 46.97
C GLN A 137 -9.97 23.88 46.49
N THR A 138 -8.73 23.44 46.29
CA THR A 138 -7.65 24.27 45.74
C THR A 138 -7.99 24.76 44.34
N TYR A 139 -8.49 23.88 43.47
CA TYR A 139 -8.91 24.23 42.11
C TYR A 139 -10.02 25.28 42.08
N LYS A 140 -10.98 25.21 43.02
CA LYS A 140 -12.04 26.24 43.12
C LYS A 140 -11.49 27.64 43.32
N THR A 141 -10.36 27.78 44.02
CA THR A 141 -9.70 29.07 44.28
C THR A 141 -8.89 29.62 43.08
N PHE A 142 -8.71 28.83 42.01
CA PHE A 142 -7.99 29.29 40.84
C PHE A 142 -8.75 30.39 40.08
N SER A 143 -8.01 31.33 39.51
CA SER A 143 -8.58 32.30 38.58
C SER A 143 -9.06 31.63 37.30
N ASP A 144 -10.01 32.25 36.61
CA ASP A 144 -10.58 31.72 35.36
C ASP A 144 -9.51 31.46 34.31
N THR A 145 -8.49 32.32 34.23
CA THR A 145 -7.34 32.11 33.34
C THR A 145 -6.62 30.78 33.62
N ARG A 146 -6.40 30.42 34.88
CA ARG A 146 -5.75 29.14 35.25
C ARG A 146 -6.65 27.96 34.92
N LYS A 147 -7.95 28.08 35.24
CA LYS A 147 -8.95 27.04 34.94
C LYS A 147 -9.03 26.78 33.43
N ASN A 148 -9.07 27.84 32.62
CA ASN A 148 -9.07 27.75 31.16
C ASN A 148 -7.79 27.11 30.61
N VAL A 149 -6.61 27.51 31.09
CA VAL A 149 -5.34 26.88 30.69
C VAL A 149 -5.34 25.39 31.01
N MET A 150 -5.82 24.99 32.20
CA MET A 150 -5.92 23.57 32.56
C MET A 150 -6.94 22.82 31.70
N HIS A 151 -8.09 23.43 31.40
CA HIS A 151 -9.12 22.83 30.55
C HIS A 151 -8.60 22.58 29.13
N PHE A 152 -8.03 23.60 28.49
CA PHE A 152 -7.48 23.49 27.13
C PHE A 152 -6.33 22.48 27.04
N TYR A 153 -5.49 22.41 28.07
CA TYR A 153 -4.43 21.41 28.11
C TYR A 153 -4.96 19.98 28.31
N THR A 154 -5.96 19.81 29.18
CA THR A 154 -6.43 18.47 29.61
C THR A 154 -7.43 17.86 28.64
N PHE A 155 -8.37 18.66 28.10
CA PHE A 155 -9.47 18.17 27.28
C PHE A 155 -9.32 18.49 25.79
N ASP A 156 -8.73 19.66 25.46
CA ASP A 156 -8.54 20.06 24.06
C ASP A 156 -7.15 19.66 23.53
N HIS A 157 -6.27 19.13 24.39
CA HIS A 157 -4.90 18.72 24.08
C HIS A 157 -4.04 19.78 23.37
N LEU A 158 -4.35 21.06 23.62
CA LEU A 158 -3.64 22.17 23.00
C LEU A 158 -2.24 22.34 23.60
N ASN A 159 -1.30 22.75 22.77
CA ASN A 159 0.05 23.09 23.19
C ASN A 159 0.13 24.52 23.75
N ASP A 160 1.25 24.87 24.40
CA ASP A 160 1.41 26.18 25.05
C ASP A 160 1.27 27.36 24.07
N HIS A 161 1.58 27.16 22.78
CA HIS A 161 1.43 28.18 21.73
C HIS A 161 -0.05 28.40 21.36
N GLU A 162 -0.77 27.32 21.06
CA GLU A 162 -2.19 27.35 20.70
C GLU A 162 -3.06 27.95 21.83
N ILE A 163 -2.75 27.59 23.08
CA ILE A 163 -3.41 28.17 24.25
C ILE A 163 -3.10 29.67 24.36
N SER A 164 -1.87 30.08 24.04
CA SER A 164 -1.46 31.48 24.13
C SER A 164 -2.16 32.36 23.10
N GLU A 165 -2.36 31.85 21.88
CA GLU A 165 -3.17 32.50 20.86
C GLU A 165 -4.62 32.63 21.31
N LYS A 166 -5.21 31.56 21.87
CA LYS A 166 -6.60 31.54 22.33
C LYS A 166 -6.86 32.48 23.51
N LEU A 167 -5.87 32.69 24.36
CA LEU A 167 -5.94 33.56 25.54
C LEU A 167 -5.32 34.95 25.33
N ASN A 168 -4.90 35.29 24.09
CA ASN A 168 -4.20 36.53 23.75
C ASN A 168 -3.04 36.86 24.73
N CYS A 169 -2.20 35.87 25.01
CA CYS A 169 -1.06 36.03 25.89
C CYS A 169 0.20 35.37 25.30
N THR A 170 1.33 35.41 26.00
CA THR A 170 2.56 34.78 25.51
C THR A 170 2.63 33.29 25.89
N PRO A 171 3.26 32.43 25.06
CA PRO A 171 3.46 31.01 25.39
C PRO A 171 4.17 30.82 26.73
N GLN A 172 5.11 31.70 27.10
CA GLN A 172 5.80 31.63 28.39
C GLN A 172 4.85 31.89 29.56
N ASN A 173 3.83 32.74 29.39
CA ASN A 173 2.83 32.98 30.42
C ASN A 173 1.94 31.74 30.63
N VAL A 174 1.51 31.09 29.54
CA VAL A 174 0.77 29.82 29.61
C VAL A 174 1.58 28.76 30.33
N SER A 175 2.85 28.57 29.95
CA SER A 175 3.73 27.56 30.54
C SER A 175 3.93 27.79 32.06
N LYS A 176 4.16 29.04 32.47
CA LYS A 176 4.27 29.42 33.89
C LYS A 176 2.96 29.20 34.64
N THR A 177 1.84 29.58 34.05
CA THR A 177 0.50 29.44 34.62
C THR A 177 0.15 27.98 34.84
N LYS A 178 0.38 27.13 33.83
CA LYS A 178 0.21 25.67 33.89
C LYS A 178 1.06 25.05 34.99
N ARG A 179 2.37 25.37 35.02
CA ARG A 179 3.29 24.82 36.03
C ARG A 179 2.87 25.19 37.45
N ARG A 180 2.51 26.46 37.69
CA ARG A 180 2.04 26.94 39.00
C ARG A 180 0.72 26.29 39.41
N ALA A 181 -0.22 26.13 38.49
CA ALA A 181 -1.49 25.47 38.76
C ALA A 181 -1.27 24.02 39.22
N PHE A 182 -0.42 23.25 38.53
CA PHE A 182 -0.11 21.88 38.95
C PHE A 182 0.69 21.79 40.25
N ALA A 183 1.64 22.69 40.49
CA ALA A 183 2.38 22.75 41.76
C ALA A 183 1.43 23.01 42.95
N GLN A 184 0.56 24.01 42.80
CA GLN A 184 -0.40 24.35 43.84
C GLN A 184 -1.40 23.21 44.12
N LEU A 185 -1.82 22.45 43.10
CA LEU A 185 -2.64 21.25 43.28
C LEU A 185 -1.90 20.12 44.01
N ARG A 186 -0.57 20.04 43.88
CA ARG A 186 0.26 19.07 44.62
C ARG A 186 0.59 19.52 46.06
N GLY A 187 0.22 20.75 46.42
CA GLY A 187 0.58 21.35 47.71
C GLY A 187 2.03 21.87 47.77
N GLU A 188 2.64 22.15 46.61
CA GLU A 188 3.96 22.78 46.44
C GLU A 188 3.82 24.31 46.26
#